data_AF-A0A954KYH6-F1
#
_entry.id   AF-A0A954KYH6-F1
#
_cell.length_a   1.000
_cell.length_b   1.000
_cell.length_c   1.000
_cell.angle_alpha   90.00
_cell.angle_beta   90.00
_cell.angle_gamma   90.00
#
_symmetry.space_group_name_H-M   'P 1'
#
loop_
_entity.id
_entity.type
_entity.pdbx_description
1 polymer ?
#
loop_
_entity_poly.entity_id
_entity_poly.type
_entity_poly.pdbx_seq_one_letter_code
_entity_poly.pdbx_strand_id
1 'polypeptide(L)'
;MSASIDSLIHGYLDETLTAEQQNELANWIKAGPENARRFAEAVLLHDRLRTELLVGDFIAEEQEAAHAKVQSCKDQSDQVRSGRRSNEIGEKSSEEPDLPPLASSRPCVSPAPDETKTASDFGKRRTLVALSTTLCLFLVLGLIFWQPVSSPALAAAAELQRIIHASETALDRTYVVTALDDVDVDPESLPTGRGVKPSVDGALLHVRGPNQYVLVRHFPDGTEFITGSNGTTAWSVPPQGRVHVSSDPTRFRGAVPGQQHAIPFIDMRNSLQQLQNAYDLDLSPEITPEGWRHLNAIRKASATGGPKQVSIWYDATSGAVHRMLLERLPKGRGGPNSVLLELTDQSRLPDDFFSHESHHASGRRIDHEP
;
A
#
# COMPACT_ATOMS: atom_id res chain seq x y z
N MET A 1 41.34 -11.44 15.21
CA MET A 1 41.46 -11.40 13.74
C MET A 1 40.32 -10.51 13.26
N SER A 2 40.60 -9.37 12.62
CA SER A 2 39.55 -8.50 12.09
C SER A 2 38.79 -9.26 11.00
N ALA A 3 37.46 -9.27 11.06
CA ALA A 3 36.66 -9.87 10.01
C ALA A 3 36.88 -9.11 8.69
N SER A 4 36.79 -9.80 7.56
CA SER A 4 36.75 -9.13 6.27
C SER A 4 35.57 -8.16 6.25
N ILE A 5 35.74 -6.97 5.69
CA ILE A 5 34.65 -5.99 5.52
C ILE A 5 33.48 -6.61 4.74
N ASP A 6 33.75 -7.42 3.72
CA ASP A 6 32.69 -8.10 2.97
C ASP A 6 31.90 -9.06 3.87
N SER A 7 32.57 -9.73 4.82
CA SER A 7 31.90 -10.58 5.82
C SER A 7 31.04 -9.78 6.79
N LEU A 8 31.45 -8.56 7.14
CA LEU A 8 30.64 -7.66 7.97
C LEU A 8 29.40 -7.17 7.20
N ILE A 9 29.56 -6.81 5.93
CA ILE A 9 28.42 -6.40 5.07
C ILE A 9 27.43 -7.56 4.91
N HIS A 10 27.90 -8.77 4.59
CA HIS A 10 27.02 -9.94 4.48
C HIS A 10 26.33 -10.27 5.79
N GLY A 11 27.06 -10.32 6.90
CA GLY A 11 26.46 -10.59 8.19
C GLY A 11 25.48 -9.49 8.64
N TYR A 12 25.62 -8.25 8.16
CA TYR A 12 24.64 -7.19 8.42
C TYR A 12 23.34 -7.44 7.67
N LEU A 13 23.44 -7.80 6.39
CA LEU A 13 22.30 -8.11 5.53
C LEU A 13 21.54 -9.36 6.00
N ASP A 14 22.26 -10.34 6.55
CA ASP A 14 21.69 -11.58 7.08
C ASP A 14 21.31 -11.48 8.57
N GLU A 15 21.44 -10.30 9.19
CA GLU A 15 21.16 -10.03 10.61
C GLU A 15 21.97 -10.91 11.61
N THR A 16 23.14 -11.41 11.21
CA THR A 16 23.98 -12.30 12.02
C THR A 16 25.13 -11.61 12.75
N LEU A 17 25.30 -10.29 12.62
CA LEU A 17 26.40 -9.58 13.28
C LEU A 17 26.23 -9.50 14.79
N THR A 18 27.32 -9.69 15.51
CA THR A 18 27.41 -9.33 16.93
C THR A 18 27.47 -7.80 17.09
N ALA A 19 27.21 -7.31 18.31
CA ALA A 19 27.29 -5.87 18.60
C ALA A 19 28.69 -5.27 18.34
N GLU A 20 29.75 -6.05 18.58
CA GLU A 20 31.12 -5.62 18.29
C GLU A 20 31.36 -5.49 16.77
N GLN A 21 30.86 -6.44 15.99
CA GLN A 21 30.94 -6.42 14.53
C GLN A 21 30.11 -5.30 13.90
N GLN A 22 28.93 -5.00 14.46
CA GLN A 22 28.12 -3.85 14.05
C GLN A 22 28.86 -2.53 14.29
N ASN A 23 29.53 -2.39 15.44
CA ASN A 23 30.35 -1.21 15.74
C ASN A 23 31.57 -1.10 14.80
N GLU A 24 32.21 -2.22 14.47
CA GLU A 24 33.31 -2.28 13.50
C GLU A 24 32.84 -1.82 12.10
N LEU A 25 31.71 -2.34 11.63
CA LEU A 25 31.09 -1.93 10.37
C LEU A 25 30.71 -0.44 10.36
N ALA A 26 30.08 0.05 11.44
CA ALA A 26 29.70 1.45 11.56
C ALA A 26 30.93 2.39 11.56
N ASN A 27 32.02 2.00 12.23
CA ASN A 27 33.27 2.76 12.22
C ASN A 27 33.91 2.76 10.82
N TRP A 28 33.86 1.63 10.10
CA TRP A 28 34.34 1.54 8.72
C TRP A 28 33.54 2.42 7.77
N ILE A 29 32.21 2.44 7.86
CA ILE A 29 31.33 3.33 7.07
C ILE A 29 31.68 4.80 7.31
N LYS A 30 31.94 5.19 8.58
CA LYS A 30 32.31 6.56 8.96
C LYS A 30 33.71 6.98 8.51
N ALA A 31 34.60 6.03 8.24
CA ALA A 31 35.98 6.31 7.88
C ALA A 31 36.15 6.98 6.51
N GLY A 32 35.14 6.93 5.62
CA GLY A 32 35.17 7.66 4.36
C GLY A 32 33.92 7.50 3.51
N PRO A 33 33.63 8.45 2.60
CA PRO A 33 32.43 8.45 1.76
C PRO A 33 32.37 7.26 0.79
N GLU A 34 33.52 6.77 0.31
CA GLU A 34 33.59 5.59 -0.57
C GLU A 34 33.12 4.31 0.15
N ASN A 35 33.36 4.19 1.46
CA ASN A 35 32.91 3.05 2.26
C ASN A 35 31.38 3.06 2.42
N ALA A 36 30.82 4.25 2.70
CA ALA A 36 29.36 4.44 2.78
C ALA A 36 28.67 4.13 1.44
N ARG A 37 29.28 4.56 0.32
CA ARG A 37 28.77 4.26 -1.02
C ARG A 37 28.78 2.76 -1.30
N ARG A 38 29.89 2.07 -1.03
CA ARG A 38 30.00 0.62 -1.21
C ARG A 38 29.01 -0.16 -0.35
N PHE A 39 28.78 0.28 0.89
CA PHE A 39 27.77 -0.30 1.76
C PHE A 39 26.35 -0.10 1.20
N ALA A 40 26.01 1.11 0.77
CA ALA A 40 24.70 1.41 0.18
C ALA A 40 24.43 0.60 -1.10
N GLU A 41 25.44 0.44 -1.97
CA GLU A 41 25.34 -0.39 -3.18
C GLU A 41 25.04 -1.86 -2.83
N ALA A 42 25.67 -2.42 -1.79
CA ALA A 42 25.41 -3.78 -1.34
C ALA A 42 23.99 -3.96 -0.75
N VAL A 43 23.51 -3.00 0.03
CA VAL A 43 22.14 -3.01 0.58
C VAL A 43 21.09 -2.96 -0.54
N LEU A 44 21.24 -2.03 -1.49
CA LEU A 44 20.31 -1.92 -2.62
C LEU A 44 20.27 -3.17 -3.49
N LEU A 45 21.43 -3.81 -3.71
CA LEU A 45 21.50 -5.08 -4.43
C LEU A 45 20.77 -6.20 -3.69
N HIS A 46 20.94 -6.29 -2.36
CA HIS A 46 20.26 -7.28 -1.54
C HIS A 46 18.74 -7.09 -1.54
N ASP A 47 18.26 -5.86 -1.37
CA ASP A 47 16.82 -5.54 -1.43
C ASP A 47 16.21 -5.90 -2.78
N ARG A 48 16.93 -5.64 -3.88
CA ARG A 48 16.51 -6.04 -5.22
C ARG A 48 16.41 -7.56 -5.36
N LEU A 49 17.43 -8.31 -4.92
CA LEU A 49 17.42 -9.77 -4.99
C LEU A 49 16.30 -10.37 -4.14
N ARG A 50 16.05 -9.80 -2.95
CA ARG A 50 14.94 -10.21 -2.08
C ARG A 50 13.59 -9.96 -2.73
N THR A 51 13.43 -8.83 -3.41
CA THR A 51 12.21 -8.50 -4.14
C THR A 51 11.97 -9.50 -5.28
N GLU A 52 12.99 -9.82 -6.07
CA GLU A 52 12.88 -10.80 -7.16
C GLU A 52 12.57 -12.21 -6.66
N LEU A 53 13.17 -12.63 -5.54
CA LEU A 53 12.87 -13.93 -4.92
C LEU A 53 11.42 -14.00 -4.42
N LEU A 54 10.93 -12.95 -3.76
CA LEU A 54 9.54 -12.90 -3.31
C LEU A 54 8.56 -12.94 -4.49
N VAL A 55 8.85 -12.23 -5.58
CA VAL A 55 8.02 -12.26 -6.80
C VAL A 55 8.01 -13.67 -7.42
N GLY A 56 9.15 -14.37 -7.39
CA GLY A 56 9.24 -15.77 -7.84
C GLY A 56 8.33 -16.72 -7.05
N ASP A 57 8.29 -16.58 -5.73
CA ASP A 57 7.45 -17.42 -4.86
C ASP A 57 5.95 -17.17 -5.11
N PHE A 58 5.55 -15.90 -5.31
CA PHE A 58 4.16 -15.55 -5.66
C PHE A 58 3.72 -16.15 -7.01
N ILE A 59 4.60 -16.12 -8.01
CA ILE A 59 4.29 -16.69 -9.34
C ILE A 59 4.18 -18.22 -9.27
N ALA A 60 4.98 -18.88 -8.42
CA ALA A 60 4.92 -20.33 -8.22
C ALA A 60 3.59 -20.75 -7.57
N GLU A 61 3.13 -20.03 -6.53
CA GLU A 61 1.85 -20.31 -5.88
C GLU A 61 0.65 -20.08 -6.82
N GLU A 62 0.68 -19.03 -7.64
CA GLU A 62 -0.39 -18.75 -8.59
C GLU A 62 -0.45 -19.80 -9.72
N GLN A 63 0.70 -20.29 -10.20
CA GLN A 63 0.75 -21.38 -11.17
C GLN A 63 0.27 -22.71 -10.60
N GLU A 64 0.60 -23.01 -9.34
CA GLU A 64 0.12 -24.21 -8.66
C GLU A 64 -1.39 -24.17 -8.41
N ALA A 65 -1.93 -23.00 -8.01
CA ALA A 65 -3.36 -22.77 -7.87
C ALA A 65 -4.10 -22.87 -9.22
N ALA A 66 -3.51 -22.34 -10.29
CA ALA A 66 -4.05 -22.45 -11.65
C ALA A 66 -4.06 -23.91 -12.14
N HIS A 67 -2.99 -24.66 -11.90
CA HIS A 67 -2.92 -26.09 -12.24
C HIS A 67 -3.93 -26.94 -11.45
N ALA A 68 -4.10 -26.68 -10.15
CA ALA A 68 -5.09 -27.36 -9.32
C ALA A 68 -6.54 -27.12 -9.82
N LYS A 69 -6.84 -25.90 -10.28
CA LYS A 69 -8.17 -25.54 -10.80
C LYS A 69 -8.46 -26.20 -12.15
N VAL A 70 -7.46 -26.28 -13.04
CA VAL A 70 -7.58 -26.99 -14.32
C VAL A 70 -7.78 -28.50 -14.12
N GLN A 71 -7.08 -29.10 -13.15
CA GLN A 71 -7.24 -30.52 -12.84
C GLN A 71 -8.63 -30.83 -12.25
N SER A 72 -9.11 -29.99 -11.33
CA SER A 72 -10.45 -30.11 -10.74
C SER A 72 -11.58 -30.01 -11.79
N CYS A 73 -11.47 -29.09 -12.75
CA CYS A 73 -12.44 -28.98 -13.85
C CYS A 73 -12.44 -30.22 -14.77
N LYS A 74 -11.29 -30.87 -14.94
CA LYS A 74 -11.17 -32.07 -15.78
C LYS A 74 -11.84 -33.28 -15.13
N ASP A 75 -11.62 -33.48 -13.83
CA ASP A 75 -12.23 -34.57 -13.06
C ASP A 75 -13.76 -34.45 -12.97
N GLN A 76 -14.29 -33.23 -12.87
CA GLN A 76 -15.74 -32.98 -12.89
C GLN A 76 -16.37 -33.30 -14.25
N SER A 77 -15.67 -33.02 -15.35
CA SER A 77 -16.15 -33.32 -16.71
C SER A 77 -16.19 -34.83 -17.00
N ASP A 78 -15.24 -35.59 -16.46
CA ASP A 78 -15.20 -37.06 -16.59
C ASP A 78 -16.27 -37.74 -15.72
N GLN A 79 -16.60 -37.20 -14.54
CA GLN A 79 -17.73 -37.68 -13.73
C GLN A 79 -19.10 -37.46 -14.40
N VAL A 80 -19.32 -36.30 -15.03
CA VAL A 80 -20.59 -36.02 -15.74
C VAL A 80 -20.75 -36.91 -16.98
N ARG A 81 -19.64 -37.32 -17.61
CA ARG A 81 -19.67 -38.24 -18.75
C ARG A 81 -19.93 -39.69 -18.34
N SER A 82 -19.53 -40.10 -17.13
CA SER A 82 -19.83 -41.43 -16.58
C SER A 82 -21.25 -41.56 -16.01
N GLY A 83 -21.87 -40.48 -15.55
CA GLY A 83 -23.21 -40.51 -14.94
C GLY A 83 -24.40 -40.55 -15.91
N ARG A 84 -24.20 -40.24 -17.19
CA ARG A 84 -25.30 -40.10 -18.17
C ARG A 84 -25.67 -41.39 -18.92
N ARG A 85 -25.15 -42.55 -18.51
CA ARG A 85 -25.41 -43.85 -19.17
C ARG A 85 -26.35 -44.79 -18.41
N SER A 86 -26.91 -44.37 -17.30
CA SER A 86 -27.79 -45.20 -16.46
C SER A 86 -29.02 -44.41 -16.01
N ASN A 87 -29.96 -44.17 -16.92
CA ASN A 87 -31.37 -43.98 -16.57
C ASN A 87 -32.23 -43.99 -17.83
N GLU A 88 -32.55 -45.20 -18.27
CA GLU A 88 -33.76 -45.49 -19.03
C GLU A 88 -34.16 -46.93 -18.68
N ILE A 89 -35.47 -47.17 -18.56
CA ILE A 89 -36.19 -48.44 -18.29
C ILE A 89 -36.54 -48.67 -16.81
N GLY A 90 -37.85 -48.67 -16.51
CA GLY A 90 -38.35 -49.26 -15.26
C GLY A 90 -39.73 -48.82 -14.80
N GLU A 91 -40.77 -49.28 -15.48
CA GLU A 91 -42.20 -49.08 -15.21
C GLU A 91 -42.70 -49.96 -14.04
N LYS A 92 -43.72 -49.47 -13.31
CA LYS A 92 -44.91 -50.19 -12.77
C LYS A 92 -44.99 -50.70 -11.31
N SER A 93 -46.06 -50.19 -10.66
CA SER A 93 -47.14 -50.87 -9.90
C SER A 93 -47.08 -51.09 -8.38
N SER A 94 -48.04 -50.42 -7.71
CA SER A 94 -49.02 -50.88 -6.70
C SER A 94 -48.57 -51.50 -5.36
N GLU A 95 -48.93 -50.85 -4.24
CA GLU A 95 -49.91 -51.28 -3.20
C GLU A 95 -49.68 -50.55 -1.85
N GLU A 96 -50.74 -49.88 -1.38
CA GLU A 96 -51.05 -49.50 0.03
C GLU A 96 -51.59 -50.76 0.77
N PRO A 97 -51.85 -50.82 2.10
CA PRO A 97 -51.74 -49.80 3.17
C PRO A 97 -51.20 -50.35 4.53
N ASP A 98 -51.43 -49.55 5.59
CA ASP A 98 -51.51 -49.88 7.04
C ASP A 98 -50.40 -49.38 8.00
N LEU A 99 -50.77 -48.32 8.71
CA LEU A 99 -50.38 -47.83 10.05
C LEU A 99 -51.02 -48.73 11.16
N PRO A 100 -50.84 -48.53 12.49
CA PRO A 100 -49.87 -47.75 13.27
C PRO A 100 -49.31 -48.59 14.48
N PRO A 101 -49.25 -48.11 15.76
CA PRO A 101 -48.16 -47.39 16.42
C PRO A 101 -47.61 -48.10 17.69
N LEU A 102 -46.73 -47.41 18.43
CA LEU A 102 -46.51 -47.42 19.89
C LEU A 102 -45.22 -48.03 20.46
N ALA A 103 -44.79 -47.32 21.51
CA ALA A 103 -44.14 -47.79 22.73
C ALA A 103 -42.61 -48.00 22.66
N SER A 104 -41.85 -47.17 23.40
CA SER A 104 -41.44 -47.41 24.81
C SER A 104 -40.09 -48.15 24.81
N SER A 105 -39.02 -47.71 25.47
CA SER A 105 -38.93 -47.46 26.91
C SER A 105 -37.58 -46.84 27.29
N ARG A 106 -37.62 -45.97 28.32
CA ARG A 106 -36.55 -45.61 29.29
C ARG A 106 -35.89 -46.89 29.90
N PRO A 107 -34.82 -46.89 30.76
CA PRO A 107 -34.47 -45.84 31.73
C PRO A 107 -32.99 -45.67 32.18
N CYS A 108 -32.83 -44.61 32.99
CA CYS A 108 -31.91 -44.34 34.10
C CYS A 108 -30.99 -45.47 34.60
N VAL A 109 -29.74 -45.12 34.97
CA VAL A 109 -29.10 -45.44 36.27
C VAL A 109 -28.02 -44.38 36.58
N SER A 110 -28.25 -43.63 37.67
CA SER A 110 -27.27 -42.87 38.52
C SER A 110 -26.58 -43.86 39.48
N PRO A 111 -25.80 -43.50 40.53
CA PRO A 111 -24.77 -42.48 40.73
C PRO A 111 -23.50 -43.02 41.47
N ALA A 112 -22.45 -42.20 41.54
CA ALA A 112 -21.56 -41.95 42.70
C ALA A 112 -20.83 -43.16 43.40
N PRO A 113 -20.13 -42.94 44.53
CA PRO A 113 -18.67 -42.90 44.61
C PRO A 113 -18.10 -44.06 45.45
N ASP A 114 -16.79 -44.27 45.43
CA ASP A 114 -16.16 -44.75 46.67
C ASP A 114 -14.69 -44.34 46.78
N GLU A 115 -14.43 -43.58 47.84
CA GLU A 115 -13.12 -43.46 48.45
C GLU A 115 -12.80 -44.78 49.15
N THR A 116 -11.64 -45.39 48.89
CA THR A 116 -10.95 -46.11 49.96
C THR A 116 -9.44 -45.97 49.84
N LYS A 117 -8.89 -45.41 50.93
CA LYS A 117 -7.49 -45.30 51.29
C LYS A 117 -6.83 -46.67 51.41
N THR A 118 -5.60 -46.80 50.92
CA THR A 118 -4.49 -47.52 51.58
C THR A 118 -3.20 -46.87 51.05
N ALA A 119 -2.50 -46.03 51.80
CA ALA A 119 -1.62 -46.32 52.94
C ALA A 119 -0.45 -47.25 52.57
N SER A 120 0.75 -46.70 52.79
CA SER A 120 2.07 -47.30 52.79
C SER A 120 2.61 -47.84 51.47
N ASP A 121 3.56 -47.09 50.88
CA ASP A 121 4.90 -47.65 50.93
C ASP A 121 5.95 -46.55 51.16
N PHE A 122 6.81 -46.85 52.13
CA PHE A 122 7.77 -45.98 52.77
C PHE A 122 9.13 -46.49 52.33
N GLY A 123 9.79 -45.80 51.40
CA GLY A 123 11.21 -46.08 51.16
C GLY A 123 11.69 -45.88 49.74
N LYS A 124 12.20 -44.68 49.49
CA LYS A 124 13.44 -44.37 48.74
C LYS A 124 13.35 -42.93 48.20
N ARG A 125 13.50 -41.96 49.10
CA ARG A 125 14.02 -40.65 48.73
C ARG A 125 15.53 -40.72 48.81
N ARG A 126 16.22 -40.59 47.68
CA ARG A 126 17.31 -39.63 47.47
C ARG A 126 17.80 -39.74 46.02
N THR A 127 18.10 -38.56 45.47
CA THR A 127 18.71 -38.26 44.16
C THR A 127 17.87 -38.51 42.92
N LEU A 128 17.15 -37.48 42.45
CA LEU A 128 16.99 -37.05 41.04
C LEU A 128 15.73 -36.17 40.83
N VAL A 129 15.66 -34.97 41.43
CA VAL A 129 14.67 -33.95 41.02
C VAL A 129 15.28 -32.54 41.05
N ALA A 130 16.52 -32.39 40.57
CA ALA A 130 17.18 -31.07 40.51
C ALA A 130 17.81 -30.77 39.13
N LEU A 131 17.31 -31.39 38.06
CA LEU A 131 17.77 -31.14 36.67
C LEU A 131 16.64 -30.93 35.66
N SER A 132 15.35 -30.95 36.08
CA SER A 132 14.21 -30.82 35.16
C SER A 132 13.62 -29.41 35.11
N THR A 133 13.89 -28.55 36.09
CA THR A 133 13.32 -27.20 36.17
C THR A 133 14.09 -26.17 35.34
N THR A 134 15.39 -26.38 35.10
CA THR A 134 16.22 -25.50 34.27
C THR A 134 15.89 -25.65 32.78
N LEU A 135 15.65 -26.85 32.27
CA LEU A 135 15.36 -27.07 30.85
C LEU A 135 14.02 -26.44 30.41
N CYS A 136 12.98 -26.52 31.24
CA CYS A 136 11.70 -25.89 30.95
C CYS A 136 11.77 -24.35 31.01
N LEU A 137 12.59 -23.77 31.90
CA LEU A 137 12.77 -22.33 31.97
C LEU A 137 13.51 -21.78 30.73
N PHE A 138 14.54 -22.49 30.23
CA PHE A 138 15.23 -22.13 28.99
C PHE A 138 14.35 -22.32 27.74
N LEU A 139 13.48 -23.33 27.70
CA LEU A 139 12.52 -23.52 26.59
C LEU A 139 11.43 -22.44 26.58
N VAL A 140 10.91 -22.04 27.76
CA VAL A 140 9.92 -20.96 27.86
C VAL A 140 10.56 -19.59 27.59
N LEU A 141 11.79 -19.33 28.05
CA LEU A 141 12.52 -18.11 27.70
C LEU A 141 12.90 -18.07 26.21
N GLY A 142 13.28 -19.20 25.61
CA GLY A 142 13.57 -19.29 24.17
C GLY A 142 12.34 -19.03 23.29
N LEU A 143 11.14 -19.45 23.72
CA LEU A 143 9.88 -19.19 22.99
C LEU A 143 9.40 -17.74 23.12
N ILE A 144 9.70 -17.05 24.22
CA ILE A 144 9.38 -15.62 24.39
C ILE A 144 10.29 -14.73 23.53
N PHE A 145 11.54 -15.15 23.31
CA PHE A 145 12.50 -14.42 22.45
C PHE A 145 12.35 -14.72 20.95
N TRP A 146 11.51 -15.67 20.55
CA TRP A 146 11.29 -16.01 19.13
C TRP A 146 10.04 -15.37 18.51
N GLN A 147 9.29 -14.55 19.26
CA GLN A 147 8.24 -13.76 18.65
C GLN A 147 8.90 -12.69 17.77
N PRO A 148 8.67 -12.67 16.45
CA PRO A 148 9.18 -11.61 15.60
C PRO A 148 8.52 -10.32 16.05
N VAL A 149 9.23 -9.52 16.85
CA VAL A 149 8.83 -8.18 17.23
C VAL A 149 9.03 -7.30 15.99
N SER A 150 8.18 -7.52 14.99
CA SER A 150 8.09 -6.65 13.84
C SER A 150 7.53 -5.34 14.39
N SER A 151 8.38 -4.35 14.60
CA SER A 151 7.91 -3.03 15.02
C SER A 151 6.86 -2.54 14.00
N PRO A 152 5.69 -2.03 14.44
CA PRO A 152 4.65 -1.53 13.54
C PRO A 152 5.18 -0.52 12.50
N ALA A 153 6.17 0.28 12.87
CA ALA A 153 6.86 1.21 11.99
C ALA A 153 7.60 0.51 10.82
N LEU A 154 8.21 -0.66 11.07
CA LEU A 154 8.89 -1.44 10.03
C LEU A 154 7.87 -2.02 9.04
N ALA A 155 6.74 -2.52 9.54
CA ALA A 155 5.64 -3.00 8.70
C ALA A 155 5.07 -1.87 7.83
N ALA A 156 4.81 -0.69 8.42
CA ALA A 156 4.33 0.48 7.69
C ALA A 156 5.33 0.96 6.62
N ALA A 157 6.62 0.94 6.92
CA ALA A 157 7.67 1.30 5.95
C ALA A 157 7.76 0.28 4.80
N ALA A 158 7.72 -1.02 5.09
CA ALA A 158 7.70 -2.07 4.07
C ALA A 158 6.46 -1.97 3.17
N GLU A 159 5.31 -1.65 3.77
CA GLU A 159 4.07 -1.43 3.05
C GLU A 159 4.15 -0.22 2.12
N LEU A 160 4.68 0.90 2.61
CA LEU A 160 4.91 2.09 1.79
C LEU A 160 5.83 1.80 0.61
N GLN A 161 6.87 0.99 0.79
CA GLN A 161 7.74 0.55 -0.32
C GLN A 161 6.99 -0.27 -1.36
N ARG A 162 6.05 -1.13 -0.93
CA ARG A 162 5.19 -1.87 -1.86
C ARG A 162 4.31 -0.92 -2.68
N ILE A 163 3.73 0.10 -2.05
CA ILE A 163 2.95 1.14 -2.74
C ILE A 163 3.83 1.93 -3.72
N ILE A 164 5.06 2.28 -3.32
CA ILE A 164 6.03 2.96 -4.20
C ILE A 164 6.30 2.11 -5.44
N HIS A 165 6.62 0.82 -5.26
CA HIS A 165 6.91 -0.09 -6.37
C HIS A 165 5.70 -0.24 -7.31
N ALA A 166 4.52 -0.49 -6.74
CA ALA A 166 3.26 -0.52 -7.49
C ALA A 166 2.98 0.79 -8.23
N SER A 167 3.45 1.92 -7.68
CA SER A 167 3.24 3.22 -8.30
C SER A 167 4.03 3.42 -9.60
N GLU A 168 5.17 2.74 -9.73
CA GLU A 168 6.07 2.80 -10.89
C GLU A 168 5.57 1.96 -12.06
N THR A 169 4.89 0.85 -11.77
CA THR A 169 4.35 -0.06 -12.79
C THR A 169 2.96 0.34 -13.26
N ALA A 170 2.31 1.28 -12.58
CA ALA A 170 0.93 1.60 -12.83
C ALA A 170 0.69 2.40 -14.10
N LEU A 171 -0.48 2.13 -14.67
CA LEU A 171 -1.09 2.86 -15.77
C LEU A 171 -1.35 4.33 -15.41
N ASP A 172 -1.86 5.06 -16.39
CA ASP A 172 -2.34 6.43 -16.19
C ASP A 172 -3.40 6.44 -15.09
N ARG A 173 -3.45 7.54 -14.33
CA ARG A 173 -4.44 7.69 -13.27
C ARG A 173 -5.12 9.02 -13.41
N THR A 174 -6.43 9.02 -13.21
CA THR A 174 -7.25 10.22 -13.10
C THR A 174 -7.78 10.32 -11.70
N TYR A 175 -7.48 11.44 -11.04
CA TYR A 175 -7.97 11.79 -9.72
C TYR A 175 -8.93 12.97 -9.82
N VAL A 176 -10.03 12.90 -9.08
CA VAL A 176 -10.82 14.08 -8.71
C VAL A 176 -10.21 14.69 -7.45
N VAL A 177 -10.08 16.01 -7.44
CA VAL A 177 -9.56 16.79 -6.31
C VAL A 177 -10.71 17.52 -5.62
N THR A 178 -10.87 17.29 -4.32
CA THR A 178 -11.90 17.93 -3.49
C THR A 178 -11.25 18.74 -2.37
N ALA A 179 -11.63 20.01 -2.23
CA ALA A 179 -11.20 20.87 -1.13
C ALA A 179 -12.16 20.70 0.07
N LEU A 180 -11.66 20.25 1.22
CA LEU A 180 -12.53 19.90 2.35
C LEU A 180 -12.77 21.04 3.37
N ASP A 181 -11.98 22.10 3.32
CA ASP A 181 -11.99 23.17 4.33
C ASP A 181 -12.16 24.56 3.72
N ASP A 182 -12.79 24.67 2.55
CA ASP A 182 -13.23 25.96 2.02
C ASP A 182 -14.51 26.35 2.76
N VAL A 183 -14.34 26.77 4.02
CA VAL A 183 -15.43 27.27 4.86
C VAL A 183 -15.96 28.55 4.21
N ASP A 184 -17.16 28.43 3.63
CA ASP A 184 -18.08 29.51 3.25
C ASP A 184 -17.39 30.82 2.86
N VAL A 185 -16.59 30.80 1.79
CA VAL A 185 -16.41 32.04 1.05
C VAL A 185 -17.75 32.29 0.37
N ASP A 186 -18.54 33.20 0.94
CA ASP A 186 -19.80 33.65 0.36
C ASP A 186 -19.57 33.86 -1.15
N PRO A 187 -20.29 33.15 -2.04
CA PRO A 187 -20.12 33.27 -3.48
C PRO A 187 -20.18 34.72 -3.97
N GLU A 188 -20.93 35.59 -3.26
CA GLU A 188 -20.99 37.04 -3.55
C GLU A 188 -19.74 37.82 -3.12
N SER A 189 -18.94 37.28 -2.20
CA SER A 189 -17.67 37.88 -1.75
C SER A 189 -16.46 37.50 -2.62
N LEU A 190 -16.63 36.54 -3.54
CA LEU A 190 -15.60 36.23 -4.52
C LEU A 190 -15.44 37.41 -5.46
N PRO A 191 -14.23 37.97 -5.63
CA PRO A 191 -14.03 39.16 -6.45
C PRO A 191 -14.44 38.87 -7.89
N THR A 192 -15.58 39.37 -8.34
CA THR A 192 -16.00 39.22 -9.75
C THR A 192 -15.14 40.14 -10.62
N GLY A 193 -14.13 39.61 -11.33
CA GLY A 193 -13.30 40.40 -12.23
C GLY A 193 -11.97 39.76 -12.66
N ARG A 194 -11.13 40.52 -13.38
CA ARG A 194 -9.75 40.13 -13.70
C ARG A 194 -8.98 39.84 -12.41
N GLY A 195 -8.63 38.58 -12.17
CA GLY A 195 -7.84 38.16 -11.00
C GLY A 195 -8.41 37.01 -10.19
N VAL A 196 -9.63 36.53 -10.50
CA VAL A 196 -10.15 35.28 -9.92
C VAL A 196 -9.23 34.13 -10.32
N LYS A 197 -8.82 33.31 -9.35
CA LYS A 197 -8.07 32.08 -9.61
C LYS A 197 -9.08 30.95 -9.81
N PRO A 198 -8.85 30.05 -10.79
CA PRO A 198 -9.71 28.89 -10.95
C PRO A 198 -9.57 27.96 -9.74
N SER A 199 -10.70 27.39 -9.31
CA SER A 199 -10.78 26.57 -8.10
C SER A 199 -9.97 25.28 -8.26
N VAL A 200 -9.50 24.75 -7.14
CA VAL A 200 -8.92 23.40 -7.08
C VAL A 200 -10.00 22.37 -6.73
N ASP A 201 -11.12 22.82 -6.16
CA ASP A 201 -12.26 21.95 -5.88
C ASP A 201 -12.94 21.49 -7.18
N GLY A 202 -13.21 20.19 -7.27
CA GLY A 202 -13.72 19.53 -8.47
C GLY A 202 -12.71 19.38 -9.60
N ALA A 203 -11.43 19.74 -9.40
CA ALA A 203 -10.42 19.65 -10.44
C ALA A 203 -10.10 18.20 -10.80
N LEU A 204 -9.74 17.96 -12.07
CA LEU A 204 -9.27 16.67 -12.54
C LEU A 204 -7.75 16.68 -12.68
N LEU A 205 -7.09 15.72 -12.04
CA LEU A 205 -5.65 15.51 -12.12
C LEU A 205 -5.36 14.18 -12.81
N HIS A 206 -4.86 14.26 -14.03
CA HIS A 206 -4.33 13.12 -14.77
C HIS A 206 -2.83 13.02 -14.54
N VAL A 207 -2.33 11.83 -14.25
CA VAL A 207 -0.89 11.57 -14.03
C VAL A 207 -0.43 10.34 -14.80
N ARG A 208 0.78 10.42 -15.34
CA ARG A 208 1.50 9.31 -15.99
C ARG A 208 2.97 9.35 -15.58
N GLY A 209 3.43 8.25 -14.99
CA GLY A 209 4.81 8.14 -14.51
C GLY A 209 5.19 9.27 -13.52
N PRO A 210 6.49 9.62 -13.42
CA PRO A 210 6.96 10.57 -12.41
C PRO A 210 6.76 12.04 -12.79
N ASN A 211 6.73 12.39 -14.08
CA ASN A 211 6.85 13.79 -14.52
C ASN A 211 5.78 14.23 -15.52
N GLN A 212 4.79 13.39 -15.84
CA GLN A 212 3.73 13.76 -16.77
C GLN A 212 2.42 13.96 -16.01
N TYR A 213 1.81 15.11 -16.19
CA TYR A 213 0.52 15.42 -15.59
C TYR A 213 -0.28 16.41 -16.41
N VAL A 214 -1.60 16.37 -16.23
CA VAL A 214 -2.54 17.39 -16.69
C VAL A 214 -3.50 17.69 -15.54
N LEU A 215 -3.60 18.96 -15.16
CA LEU A 215 -4.53 19.46 -14.17
C LEU A 215 -5.56 20.35 -14.86
N VAL A 216 -6.81 19.90 -14.89
CA VAL A 216 -7.96 20.65 -15.41
C VAL A 216 -8.69 21.28 -14.24
N ARG A 217 -8.79 22.61 -14.25
CA ARG A 217 -9.54 23.39 -13.25
C ARG A 217 -10.60 24.23 -13.92
N HIS A 218 -11.63 24.58 -13.17
CA HIS A 218 -12.74 25.39 -13.67
C HIS A 218 -12.79 26.74 -12.95
N PHE A 219 -13.13 27.77 -13.72
CA PHE A 219 -13.58 29.06 -13.19
C PHE A 219 -15.05 28.98 -12.77
N PRO A 220 -15.56 29.94 -11.97
CA PRO A 220 -16.97 29.99 -11.59
C PRO A 220 -17.95 30.05 -12.78
N ASP A 221 -17.50 30.53 -13.95
CA ASP A 221 -18.29 30.56 -15.19
C ASP A 221 -18.26 29.23 -15.96
N GLY A 222 -17.60 28.19 -15.42
CA GLY A 222 -17.44 26.87 -16.02
C GLY A 222 -16.33 26.78 -17.05
N THR A 223 -15.62 27.86 -17.37
CA THR A 223 -14.52 27.81 -18.32
C THR A 223 -13.29 27.11 -17.75
N GLU A 224 -12.53 26.43 -18.60
CA GLU A 224 -11.41 25.59 -18.19
C GLU A 224 -10.08 26.34 -18.20
N PHE A 225 -9.28 26.09 -17.17
CA PHE A 225 -7.88 26.45 -17.10
C PHE A 225 -7.05 25.19 -16.92
N ILE A 226 -6.26 24.85 -17.94
CA ILE A 226 -5.51 23.60 -17.97
C ILE A 226 -4.03 23.91 -17.76
N THR A 227 -3.38 23.17 -16.86
CA THR A 227 -1.92 23.17 -16.74
C THR A 227 -1.39 21.76 -16.88
N GLY A 228 -0.18 21.59 -17.38
CA GLY A 228 0.37 20.26 -17.53
C GLY A 228 1.87 20.24 -17.80
N SER A 229 2.38 19.02 -17.85
CA SER A 229 3.75 18.73 -18.27
C SER A 229 3.78 17.37 -18.95
N ASN A 230 4.61 17.25 -19.99
CA ASN A 230 4.97 15.98 -20.62
C ASN A 230 6.29 15.41 -20.08
N GLY A 231 6.85 16.01 -19.01
CA GLY A 231 8.10 15.62 -18.37
C GLY A 231 9.34 16.34 -18.89
N THR A 232 9.29 16.93 -20.09
CA THR A 232 10.38 17.75 -20.64
C THR A 232 10.03 19.22 -20.73
N THR A 233 8.74 19.54 -20.88
CA THR A 233 8.21 20.90 -20.95
C THR A 233 6.99 21.00 -20.05
N ALA A 234 6.71 22.19 -19.55
CA ALA A 234 5.47 22.46 -18.84
C ALA A 234 4.71 23.61 -19.50
N TRP A 235 3.40 23.62 -19.33
CA TRP A 235 2.54 24.51 -20.07
C TRP A 235 1.30 24.93 -19.27
N SER A 236 0.70 26.05 -19.70
CA SER A 236 -0.61 26.50 -19.22
C SER A 236 -1.47 27.01 -20.38
N VAL A 237 -2.71 26.55 -20.40
CA VAL A 237 -3.74 26.88 -21.39
C VAL A 237 -4.86 27.60 -20.65
N PRO A 238 -4.87 28.95 -20.65
CA PRO A 238 -6.01 29.72 -20.15
C PRO A 238 -7.22 29.56 -21.10
N PRO A 239 -8.46 29.85 -20.64
CA PRO A 239 -9.65 29.75 -21.47
C PRO A 239 -9.54 30.55 -22.78
N GLN A 240 -8.90 31.72 -22.70
CA GLN A 240 -8.71 32.63 -23.82
C GLN A 240 -7.29 33.21 -23.80
N GLY A 241 -6.83 33.69 -24.96
CA GLY A 241 -5.54 34.36 -25.11
C GLY A 241 -4.44 33.44 -25.60
N ARG A 242 -3.26 33.53 -25.00
CA ARG A 242 -2.06 32.81 -25.44
C ARG A 242 -1.81 31.56 -24.59
N VAL A 243 -1.22 30.55 -25.21
CA VAL A 243 -0.76 29.34 -24.51
C VAL A 243 0.66 29.61 -24.06
N HIS A 244 0.97 29.33 -22.80
CA HIS A 244 2.31 29.53 -22.27
C HIS A 244 3.02 28.19 -22.18
N VAL A 245 4.23 28.10 -22.72
CA VAL A 245 5.06 26.88 -22.71
C VAL A 245 6.43 27.23 -22.17
N SER A 246 6.97 26.42 -21.27
CA SER A 246 8.31 26.59 -20.71
C SER A 246 9.12 25.30 -20.84
N SER A 247 10.43 25.48 -20.98
CA SER A 247 11.40 24.39 -20.99
C SER A 247 11.69 23.81 -19.59
N ASP A 248 11.29 24.52 -18.54
CA ASP A 248 11.33 24.03 -17.16
C ASP A 248 10.08 23.16 -16.87
N PRO A 249 10.22 21.84 -16.68
CA PRO A 249 9.09 20.93 -16.42
C PRO A 249 8.43 21.17 -15.06
N THR A 250 9.02 22.02 -14.21
CA THR A 250 8.46 22.44 -12.92
C THR A 250 7.67 23.73 -12.99
N ARG A 251 7.73 24.44 -14.14
CA ARG A 251 6.90 25.62 -14.41
C ARG A 251 5.41 25.27 -14.35
N PHE A 252 4.58 26.22 -13.95
CA PHE A 252 3.11 26.10 -13.89
C PHE A 252 2.54 25.04 -12.92
N ARG A 253 3.37 24.39 -12.08
CA ARG A 253 2.89 23.48 -11.02
C ARG A 253 2.25 24.18 -9.83
N GLY A 254 2.27 25.52 -9.76
CA GLY A 254 1.90 26.28 -8.56
C GLY A 254 0.48 26.08 -8.04
N ALA A 255 -0.43 25.56 -8.87
CA ALA A 255 -1.82 25.23 -8.52
C ALA A 255 -2.05 23.75 -8.18
N VAL A 256 -1.04 22.89 -8.37
CA VAL A 256 -1.14 21.47 -8.05
C VAL A 256 -1.16 21.32 -6.52
N PRO A 257 -2.11 20.56 -5.96
CA PRO A 257 -2.14 20.29 -4.52
C PRO A 257 -0.79 19.77 -4.00
N GLY A 258 -0.30 20.36 -2.90
CA GLY A 258 0.95 19.94 -2.26
C GLY A 258 2.25 20.46 -2.89
N GLN A 259 2.24 21.02 -4.11
CA GLN A 259 3.46 21.50 -4.79
C GLN A 259 4.26 22.53 -3.97
N GLN A 260 3.58 23.48 -3.33
CA GLN A 260 4.24 24.51 -2.51
C GLN A 260 4.84 23.95 -1.21
N HIS A 261 4.58 22.67 -0.93
CA HIS A 261 4.78 22.04 0.35
C HIS A 261 5.58 20.73 0.22
N ALA A 262 6.38 20.66 -0.85
CA ALA A 262 7.34 19.60 -1.15
C ALA A 262 6.77 18.23 -1.55
N ILE A 263 5.47 17.96 -1.36
CA ILE A 263 4.82 16.71 -1.78
C ILE A 263 3.84 16.96 -2.94
N PRO A 264 4.31 17.21 -4.17
CA PRO A 264 3.44 17.26 -5.33
C PRO A 264 3.06 15.85 -5.76
N PHE A 265 1.81 15.48 -5.54
CA PHE A 265 1.25 14.17 -5.91
C PHE A 265 1.08 13.96 -7.43
N ILE A 266 1.83 14.71 -8.23
CA ILE A 266 2.16 14.37 -9.63
C ILE A 266 3.15 13.22 -9.65
N ASP A 267 4.17 13.30 -8.80
CA ASP A 267 5.22 12.29 -8.70
C ASP A 267 4.95 11.44 -7.47
N MET A 268 4.12 10.41 -7.65
CA MET A 268 3.73 9.51 -6.57
C MET A 268 4.95 8.85 -5.93
N ARG A 269 5.95 8.45 -6.72
CA ARG A 269 7.17 7.81 -6.21
C ARG A 269 7.91 8.74 -5.26
N ASN A 270 8.30 9.92 -5.74
CA ASN A 270 9.08 10.87 -4.94
C ASN A 270 8.26 11.37 -3.73
N SER A 271 6.95 11.59 -3.90
CA SER A 271 6.05 11.99 -2.83
C SER A 271 5.97 10.94 -1.71
N LEU A 272 5.79 9.67 -2.07
CA LEU A 272 5.74 8.57 -1.11
C LEU A 272 7.11 8.33 -0.44
N GLN A 273 8.22 8.44 -1.17
CA GLN A 273 9.57 8.39 -0.59
C GLN A 273 9.79 9.53 0.43
N GLN A 274 9.26 10.72 0.17
CA GLN A 274 9.34 11.81 1.12
C GLN A 274 8.54 11.53 2.40
N LEU A 275 7.39 10.85 2.31
CA LEU A 275 6.64 10.42 3.50
C LEU A 275 7.51 9.55 4.41
N GLN A 276 8.24 8.58 3.85
CA GLN A 276 9.13 7.72 4.61
C GLN A 276 10.16 8.50 5.45
N ASN A 277 10.70 9.58 4.88
CA ASN A 277 11.75 10.37 5.53
C ASN A 277 11.19 11.38 6.53
N ALA A 278 10.14 12.10 6.17
CA ALA A 278 9.65 13.26 6.91
C ALA A 278 8.46 12.98 7.86
N TYR A 279 7.90 11.76 7.83
CA TYR A 279 6.70 11.40 8.57
C TYR A 279 6.91 10.13 9.40
N ASP A 280 6.19 10.04 10.51
CA ASP A 280 6.00 8.83 11.28
C ASP A 280 4.82 8.07 10.65
N LEU A 281 5.05 6.81 10.30
CA LEU A 281 4.10 5.99 9.57
C LEU A 281 3.39 5.01 10.51
N ASP A 282 2.08 4.93 10.36
CA ASP A 282 1.21 3.99 11.06
C ASP A 282 0.33 3.25 10.06
N LEU A 283 0.33 1.92 10.14
CA LEU A 283 -0.45 1.06 9.25
C LEU A 283 -1.64 0.51 10.01
N SER A 284 -2.84 0.81 9.54
CA SER A 284 -4.05 0.24 10.11
C SER A 284 -4.08 -1.27 9.90
N PRO A 285 -4.40 -2.07 10.93
CA PRO A 285 -4.59 -3.52 10.77
C PRO A 285 -5.88 -3.84 10.02
N GLU A 286 -6.82 -2.90 9.96
CA GLU A 286 -8.13 -3.07 9.32
C GLU A 286 -8.03 -2.88 7.80
N ILE A 287 -8.61 -3.84 7.08
CA ILE A 287 -8.82 -3.77 5.63
C ILE A 287 -10.30 -3.45 5.43
N THR A 288 -10.60 -2.46 4.60
CA THR A 288 -11.99 -2.08 4.30
C THR A 288 -12.70 -3.20 3.54
N PRO A 289 -14.05 -3.24 3.52
CA PRO A 289 -14.80 -4.22 2.73
C PRO A 289 -14.43 -4.23 1.23
N GLU A 290 -13.95 -3.10 0.71
CA GLU A 290 -13.47 -2.92 -0.66
C GLU A 290 -12.05 -3.50 -0.88
N GLY A 291 -11.42 -4.06 0.15
CA GLY A 291 -10.07 -4.62 0.08
C GLY A 291 -8.95 -3.58 0.24
N TRP A 292 -9.27 -2.37 0.70
CA TRP A 292 -8.28 -1.31 0.85
C TRP A 292 -7.62 -1.34 2.21
N ARG A 293 -6.32 -1.08 2.24
CA ARG A 293 -5.55 -0.81 3.45
C ARG A 293 -5.40 0.68 3.66
N HIS A 294 -5.22 1.07 4.91
CA HIS A 294 -5.06 2.46 5.31
C HIS A 294 -3.68 2.69 5.93
N LEU A 295 -2.89 3.55 5.30
CA LEU A 295 -1.61 4.05 5.82
C LEU A 295 -1.79 5.51 6.25
N ASN A 296 -1.49 5.79 7.50
CA ASN A 296 -1.49 7.13 8.05
C ASN A 296 -0.06 7.62 8.25
N ALA A 297 0.25 8.83 7.82
CA ALA A 297 1.56 9.44 7.94
C ALA A 297 1.42 10.78 8.66
N ILE A 298 2.06 10.91 9.83
CA ILE A 298 2.05 12.13 10.64
C ILE A 298 3.40 12.82 10.52
N ARG A 299 3.41 14.12 10.19
CA ARG A 299 4.68 14.84 9.97
C ARG A 299 5.51 14.88 11.25
N LYS A 300 6.79 14.49 11.15
CA LYS A 300 7.76 14.60 12.25
C LYS A 300 7.92 16.05 12.69
N ALA A 301 8.15 16.26 13.98
CA ALA A 301 8.37 17.60 14.52
C ALA A 301 9.59 18.34 13.92
N SER A 302 10.61 17.58 13.48
CA SER A 302 11.81 18.11 12.83
C SER A 302 11.62 18.46 11.35
N ALA A 303 10.56 17.96 10.71
CA ALA A 303 10.29 18.20 9.31
C ALA A 303 9.51 19.50 9.10
N THR A 304 9.85 20.22 8.03
CA THR A 304 9.22 21.50 7.66
C THR A 304 8.52 21.38 6.30
N GLY A 305 7.47 22.17 6.10
CA GLY A 305 6.63 22.07 4.90
C GLY A 305 5.71 20.84 4.91
N GLY A 306 4.90 20.69 3.88
CA GLY A 306 3.95 19.58 3.75
C GLY A 306 2.68 19.71 4.61
N PRO A 307 1.66 18.87 4.32
CA PRO A 307 0.53 18.65 5.24
C PRO A 307 1.03 18.18 6.60
N LYS A 308 0.23 18.38 7.67
CA LYS A 308 0.58 17.80 8.97
C LYS A 308 0.29 16.30 9.02
N GLN A 309 -0.63 15.82 8.19
CA GLN A 309 -1.03 14.44 8.13
C GLN A 309 -1.42 14.07 6.68
N VAL A 310 -1.02 12.86 6.27
CA VAL A 310 -1.38 12.26 4.99
C VAL A 310 -1.99 10.91 5.27
N SER A 311 -3.22 10.70 4.83
CA SER A 311 -3.94 9.43 4.95
C SER A 311 -4.09 8.83 3.57
N ILE A 312 -3.65 7.59 3.37
CA ILE A 312 -3.62 6.91 2.08
C ILE A 312 -4.43 5.62 2.18
N TRP A 313 -5.44 5.49 1.32
CA TRP A 313 -6.15 4.23 1.11
C TRP A 313 -5.74 3.65 -0.23
N TYR A 314 -5.28 2.41 -0.19
CA TYR A 314 -4.75 1.73 -1.36
C TYR A 314 -5.20 0.27 -1.37
N ASP A 315 -5.27 -0.30 -2.55
CA ASP A 315 -5.63 -1.70 -2.74
C ASP A 315 -4.55 -2.61 -2.15
N ALA A 316 -4.94 -3.55 -1.27
CA ALA A 316 -4.00 -4.37 -0.52
C ALA A 316 -3.15 -5.30 -1.41
N THR A 317 -3.65 -5.65 -2.60
CA THR A 317 -3.04 -6.62 -3.50
C THR A 317 -2.12 -5.94 -4.50
N SER A 318 -2.66 -4.96 -5.22
CA SER A 318 -2.00 -4.23 -6.30
C SER A 318 -1.17 -3.04 -5.82
N GLY A 319 -1.42 -2.52 -4.61
CA GLY A 319 -0.79 -1.29 -4.11
C GLY A 319 -1.30 0.00 -4.77
N ALA A 320 -2.37 -0.06 -5.58
CA ALA A 320 -2.91 1.12 -6.24
C ALA A 320 -3.56 2.08 -5.24
N VAL A 321 -3.16 3.36 -5.27
CA VAL A 321 -3.73 4.39 -4.39
C VAL A 321 -5.08 4.86 -4.92
N HIS A 322 -6.15 4.50 -4.19
CA HIS A 322 -7.53 4.87 -4.49
C HIS A 322 -7.91 6.21 -3.90
N ARG A 323 -7.45 6.50 -2.69
CA ARG A 323 -7.80 7.72 -1.97
C ARG A 323 -6.61 8.27 -1.23
N MET A 324 -6.49 9.59 -1.23
CA MET A 324 -5.48 10.27 -0.46
C MET A 324 -6.02 11.57 0.14
N LEU A 325 -5.88 11.71 1.45
CA LEU A 325 -6.29 12.91 2.17
C LEU A 325 -5.05 13.63 2.71
N LEU A 326 -4.95 14.91 2.38
CA LEU A 326 -3.91 15.82 2.83
C LEU A 326 -4.52 16.79 3.82
N GLU A 327 -4.16 16.67 5.09
CA GLU A 327 -4.76 17.49 6.15
C GLU A 327 -3.82 18.57 6.64
N ARG A 328 -4.40 19.74 6.94
CA ARG A 328 -3.70 20.87 7.56
C ARG A 328 -2.49 21.32 6.74
N LEU A 329 -2.71 21.49 5.44
CA LEU A 329 -1.77 22.08 4.49
C LEU A 329 -1.36 23.49 4.97
N PRO A 330 -0.09 23.89 4.82
CA PRO A 330 0.34 25.23 5.18
C PRO A 330 -0.42 26.29 4.37
N LYS A 331 -1.12 27.19 5.06
CA LYS A 331 -1.86 28.29 4.43
C LYS A 331 -0.89 29.36 3.94
N GLY A 332 -0.29 29.14 2.77
CA GLY A 332 0.55 30.14 2.10
C GLY A 332 -0.32 31.24 1.48
N ARG A 333 -0.73 31.05 0.23
CA ARG A 333 -1.38 32.06 -0.63
C ARG A 333 -2.88 31.84 -0.86
N GLY A 334 -3.60 31.39 0.17
CA GLY A 334 -5.05 31.20 0.10
C GLY A 334 -5.49 29.95 -0.66
N GLY A 335 -4.87 28.80 -0.38
CA GLY A 335 -5.34 27.49 -0.82
C GLY A 335 -6.10 26.77 0.30
N PRO A 336 -6.78 25.65 -0.03
CA PRO A 336 -7.54 24.88 0.95
C PRO A 336 -6.64 24.34 2.06
N ASN A 337 -7.19 24.24 3.27
CA ASN A 337 -6.47 23.66 4.42
C ASN A 337 -6.36 22.14 4.32
N SER A 338 -7.30 21.49 3.62
CA SER A 338 -7.27 20.06 3.40
C SER A 338 -7.74 19.73 1.99
N VAL A 339 -7.11 18.75 1.36
CA VAL A 339 -7.42 18.30 0.00
C VAL A 339 -7.55 16.79 -0.02
N LEU A 340 -8.59 16.31 -0.67
CA LEU A 340 -8.85 14.91 -0.93
C LEU A 340 -8.61 14.62 -2.42
N LEU A 341 -7.89 13.55 -2.72
CA LEU A 341 -7.72 13.00 -4.06
C LEU A 341 -8.41 11.64 -4.11
N GLU A 342 -9.31 11.46 -5.06
CA GLU A 342 -10.06 10.21 -5.27
C GLU A 342 -9.84 9.71 -6.69
N LEU A 343 -9.35 8.48 -6.81
CA LEU A 343 -9.11 7.81 -8.08
C LEU A 343 -10.44 7.50 -8.76
N THR A 344 -10.61 7.99 -9.98
CA THR A 344 -11.83 7.78 -10.77
C THR A 344 -11.62 6.97 -12.04
N ASP A 345 -10.39 6.96 -12.59
CA ASP A 345 -10.06 6.19 -13.78
C ASP A 345 -8.57 5.76 -13.77
N GLN A 346 -8.30 4.60 -14.37
CA GLN A 346 -6.96 4.05 -14.60
C GLN A 346 -6.70 3.65 -16.06
N SER A 347 -7.60 4.03 -16.96
CA SER A 347 -7.51 3.71 -18.38
C SER A 347 -6.31 4.41 -19.02
N ARG A 348 -5.66 3.72 -19.97
CA ARG A 348 -4.57 4.32 -20.74
C ARG A 348 -5.11 5.47 -21.59
N LEU A 349 -4.51 6.65 -21.40
CA LEU A 349 -4.74 7.87 -22.17
C LEU A 349 -3.91 7.83 -23.47
N PRO A 350 -4.27 8.64 -24.48
CA PRO A 350 -3.44 8.81 -25.68
C PRO A 350 -1.99 9.19 -25.34
N ASP A 351 -1.04 8.79 -26.19
CA ASP A 351 0.38 9.04 -25.94
C ASP A 351 0.69 10.55 -25.98
N ASP A 352 -0.03 11.31 -26.81
CA ASP A 352 0.08 12.76 -26.95
C ASP A 352 -0.71 13.54 -25.90
N PHE A 353 -1.55 12.90 -25.08
CA PHE A 353 -2.44 13.57 -24.13
C PHE A 353 -1.70 14.55 -23.21
N PHE A 354 -0.46 14.25 -22.78
CA PHE A 354 0.29 15.11 -21.86
C PHE A 354 1.00 16.29 -22.55
N SER A 355 0.93 16.39 -23.87
CA SER A 355 1.45 17.50 -24.68
C SER A 355 0.42 18.63 -24.76
N HIS A 356 0.89 19.88 -24.84
CA HIS A 356 0.00 21.04 -24.80
C HIS A 356 -0.93 21.10 -26.03
N GLU A 357 -0.47 20.60 -27.17
CA GLU A 357 -1.19 20.60 -28.45
C GLU A 357 -2.52 19.83 -28.37
N SER A 358 -2.62 18.82 -27.52
CA SER A 358 -3.85 18.03 -27.31
C SER A 358 -4.90 18.77 -26.46
N HIS A 359 -4.55 19.93 -25.90
CA HIS A 359 -5.42 20.72 -25.01
C HIS A 359 -5.82 22.09 -25.55
N HIS A 360 -5.45 22.43 -26.79
CA HIS A 360 -5.91 23.65 -27.41
C HIS A 360 -6.01 23.55 -28.94
N ALA A 361 -6.82 24.42 -29.54
CA ALA A 361 -6.88 24.51 -31.00
C ALA A 361 -5.52 24.90 -31.60
N SER A 362 -5.17 24.31 -32.75
CA SER A 362 -3.88 24.51 -33.44
C SER A 362 -3.58 25.96 -33.85
N GLY A 363 -4.61 26.80 -33.96
CA GLY A 363 -4.46 28.22 -34.30
C GLY A 363 -4.13 29.15 -33.11
N ARG A 364 -4.05 28.64 -31.87
CA ARG A 364 -3.73 29.48 -30.72
C ARG A 364 -2.26 29.91 -30.74
N ARG A 365 -2.03 31.19 -30.44
CA ARG A 365 -0.67 31.74 -30.29
C ARG A 365 0.00 31.14 -29.05
N ILE A 366 1.25 30.73 -29.21
CA ILE A 366 2.09 30.17 -28.15
C ILE A 366 3.15 31.22 -27.78
N ASP A 367 3.30 31.46 -26.48
CA ASP A 367 4.38 32.25 -25.90
C ASP A 367 5.33 31.31 -25.16
N HIS A 368 6.62 31.37 -25.49
CA HIS A 368 7.65 30.59 -24.84
C HIS A 368 8.25 31.38 -23.67
N GLU A 369 8.22 30.78 -22.50
CA GLU A 369 8.86 31.26 -21.28
C GLU A 369 10.15 30.49 -21.04
N PRO A 370 11.20 31.13 -20.47
CA PRO A 370 12.43 30.45 -20.12
C PRO A 370 12.18 29.26 -19.18
#